data_AF-A0A834F2V3-F1
#
_entry.id   AF-A0A834F2V3-F1
#
_cell.length_a   1.000
_cell.length_b   1.000
_cell.length_c   1.000
_cell.angle_alpha   90.00
_cell.angle_beta   90.00
_cell.angle_gamma   90.00
#
_symmetry.space_group_name_H-M   'P 1'
#
loop_
_entity.id
_entity.type
_entity.pdbx_description
1 polymer ?
#
loop_
_entity_poly.entity_id
_entity_poly.type
_entity_poly.pdbx_seq_one_letter_code
_entity_poly.pdbx_strand_id
1 'polypeptide(L)'
;MHMPLSALSHPFSTSPTPFLPPTRPVTGSRSSSDESEIQLPASPSSCPSVAVGVAFMGQLDSRRVELVSLYSQTFLSCSSAVNGGLIVCAVLLVLVLGDLHIPHRCNTLPAKFKKLLVPGKIQHILCTGNLCTKESYDYLKTWLAGDVHIVRGDFDENLNYPEQKVVTVGQFKIGLIHGHQVIPWGDMASLALLQRQLDVDILISGHTHKFEAFENENKFYINPGSATGAYNALERNIIPSFVLMDIQASTVVTYVYQLIGDDVKVERIEYKKS
;
A
#
# COMPACT_ATOMS: atom_id res chain seq x y z
N MET A 1 -3.64 62.35 19.96
CA MET A 1 -3.78 61.79 21.32
C MET A 1 -3.20 60.39 21.28
N HIS A 2 -1.88 60.22 21.39
CA HIS A 2 -1.13 59.91 22.62
C HIS A 2 -1.73 58.77 23.48
N MET A 3 -1.17 57.55 23.34
CA MET A 3 -0.55 56.62 24.34
C MET A 3 -1.04 56.65 25.81
N PRO A 4 -0.88 55.58 26.65
CA PRO A 4 0.22 54.61 26.61
C PRO A 4 -0.04 53.14 27.03
N LEU A 5 1.03 52.34 26.84
CA LEU A 5 1.36 51.04 27.42
C LEU A 5 1.45 51.05 28.96
N SER A 6 1.24 49.88 29.58
CA SER A 6 1.95 49.52 30.82
C SER A 6 2.22 48.02 30.91
N ALA A 7 3.48 47.70 31.19
CA ALA A 7 4.03 46.39 31.50
C ALA A 7 4.06 46.20 33.02
N LEU A 8 3.90 44.97 33.52
CA LEU A 8 4.25 44.59 34.89
C LEU A 8 4.81 43.16 34.93
N SER A 9 5.73 42.96 35.85
CA SER A 9 6.82 41.99 35.83
C SER A 9 6.89 41.14 37.12
N HIS A 10 7.39 39.90 36.98
CA HIS A 10 8.10 39.05 37.97
C HIS A 10 7.32 38.49 39.21
N PRO A 11 7.94 37.62 40.06
CA PRO A 11 8.44 36.24 39.79
C PRO A 11 8.10 35.24 40.95
N PHE A 12 8.17 33.91 40.76
CA PHE A 12 8.26 32.92 41.88
C PHE A 12 9.00 31.64 41.42
N SER A 13 10.20 31.35 41.99
CA SER A 13 10.51 30.34 43.03
C SER A 13 10.50 28.87 42.52
N THR A 14 11.63 28.23 42.16
CA THR A 14 12.72 27.55 42.92
C THR A 14 12.48 26.11 43.44
N SER A 15 13.31 25.19 42.87
CA SER A 15 13.82 23.88 43.36
C SER A 15 12.89 22.65 43.26
N PRO A 16 13.37 21.37 43.25
CA PRO A 16 14.73 20.85 43.60
C PRO A 16 15.32 19.81 42.58
N THR A 17 16.62 19.52 42.47
CA THR A 17 17.41 18.51 43.24
C THR A 17 18.78 18.27 42.53
N PRO A 18 19.78 17.66 43.19
CA PRO A 18 21.20 17.74 42.79
C PRO A 18 21.67 16.57 41.91
N PHE A 19 22.55 16.87 40.95
CA PHE A 19 23.37 15.89 40.22
C PHE A 19 24.81 15.90 40.75
N LEU A 20 25.32 14.74 41.14
CA LEU A 20 26.74 14.47 41.37
C LEU A 20 27.28 13.57 40.24
N PRO A 21 28.49 13.80 39.72
CA PRO A 21 29.22 12.92 38.80
C PRO A 21 30.28 12.10 39.61
N PRO A 22 31.33 11.47 39.05
CA PRO A 22 31.65 11.03 37.68
C PRO A 22 32.04 9.52 37.63
N THR A 23 32.47 8.99 36.48
CA THR A 23 33.80 8.34 36.28
C THR A 23 33.89 7.63 34.94
N ARG A 24 35.06 7.77 34.32
CA ARG A 24 35.55 7.10 33.11
C ARG A 24 37.02 6.70 33.43
N PRO A 25 37.75 6.06 32.51
CA PRO A 25 37.91 4.63 32.23
C PRO A 25 39.29 4.09 32.65
N VAL A 26 39.49 2.78 32.90
CA VAL A 26 40.84 2.21 33.05
C VAL A 26 40.92 0.73 32.62
N THR A 27 41.80 0.45 31.62
CA THR A 27 42.61 -0.76 31.34
C THR A 27 41.91 -2.12 31.06
N GLY A 28 42.44 -3.05 30.26
CA GLY A 28 43.74 -3.21 29.61
C GLY A 28 44.14 -4.70 29.58
N SER A 29 44.28 -5.27 28.38
CA SER A 29 45.21 -6.35 27.97
C SER A 29 45.15 -7.80 28.50
N ARG A 30 45.56 -8.72 27.58
CA ARG A 30 46.03 -10.13 27.68
C ARG A 30 44.93 -11.21 27.63
N SER A 31 45.06 -12.35 26.95
CA SER A 31 46.08 -12.98 26.07
C SER A 31 45.53 -14.33 25.56
N SER A 32 45.96 -14.78 24.36
CA SER A 32 46.19 -16.19 23.87
C SER A 32 45.13 -17.28 24.17
N SER A 33 44.78 -18.22 23.30
CA SER A 33 45.53 -19.00 22.29
C SER A 33 44.55 -19.95 21.57
N ASP A 34 45.06 -20.63 20.52
CA ASP A 34 44.54 -21.81 19.79
C ASP A 34 43.59 -21.50 18.62
N GLU A 35 44.08 -21.37 17.38
CA GLU A 35 44.53 -22.44 16.45
C GLU A 35 43.50 -23.57 16.24
N SER A 36 42.80 -23.53 15.09
CA SER A 36 42.72 -24.68 14.18
C SER A 36 42.11 -24.25 12.84
N GLU A 37 42.99 -24.09 11.85
CA GLU A 37 42.73 -24.07 10.42
C GLU A 37 42.30 -25.47 9.95
N ILE A 38 41.20 -25.63 9.20
CA ILE A 38 40.97 -26.81 8.34
C ILE A 38 40.22 -26.37 7.05
N GLN A 39 40.85 -26.74 5.94
CA GLN A 39 40.47 -26.75 4.53
C GLN A 39 38.98 -26.97 4.17
N LEU A 40 38.56 -26.22 3.15
CA LEU A 40 37.45 -26.54 2.23
C LEU A 40 37.79 -27.76 1.35
N PRO A 41 36.85 -28.69 1.09
CA PRO A 41 36.93 -29.57 -0.05
C PRO A 41 35.92 -29.20 -1.16
N ALA A 42 36.36 -29.51 -2.38
CA ALA A 42 35.72 -29.27 -3.66
C ALA A 42 34.42 -30.07 -3.89
N SER A 43 33.68 -29.63 -4.91
CA SER A 43 32.49 -30.24 -5.48
C SER A 43 32.65 -31.72 -5.85
N PRO A 44 31.52 -32.45 -5.85
CA PRO A 44 31.27 -33.37 -6.94
C PRO A 44 29.85 -33.29 -7.51
N SER A 45 29.80 -33.47 -8.83
CA SER A 45 28.63 -33.75 -9.67
C SER A 45 27.98 -35.10 -9.33
N SER A 46 26.65 -35.15 -9.25
CA SER A 46 25.79 -36.23 -9.78
C SER A 46 24.32 -36.04 -9.34
N CYS A 47 23.39 -36.09 -10.29
CA CYS A 47 21.97 -36.31 -10.02
C CYS A 47 21.74 -37.75 -9.53
N PRO A 48 20.75 -38.00 -8.65
CA PRO A 48 19.61 -38.78 -9.14
C PRO A 48 18.22 -38.40 -8.55
N SER A 49 17.19 -38.69 -9.37
CA SER A 49 15.82 -39.13 -9.06
C SER A 49 14.82 -38.26 -8.27
N VAL A 50 13.76 -37.95 -9.02
CA VAL A 50 12.37 -37.58 -8.70
C VAL A 50 11.78 -38.23 -7.43
N ALA A 51 11.15 -37.40 -6.57
CA ALA A 51 9.97 -37.76 -5.78
C ALA A 51 9.13 -36.50 -5.53
N VAL A 52 8.08 -36.29 -6.33
CA VAL A 52 7.05 -35.28 -6.09
C VAL A 52 6.03 -35.89 -5.13
N GLY A 53 6.10 -35.52 -3.86
CA GLY A 53 5.08 -35.81 -2.85
C GLY A 53 4.11 -34.65 -2.74
N VAL A 54 2.90 -34.83 -3.28
CA VAL A 54 1.74 -33.98 -2.97
C VAL A 54 1.23 -34.41 -1.60
N ALA A 55 1.20 -33.49 -0.63
CA ALA A 55 0.51 -33.69 0.64
C ALA A 55 -0.46 -32.52 0.90
N PHE A 56 -1.73 -32.87 0.98
CA PHE A 56 -2.90 -32.03 1.22
C PHE A 56 -3.17 -31.90 2.73
N MET A 57 -3.91 -30.83 3.09
CA MET A 57 -4.78 -30.67 4.28
C MET A 57 -4.14 -30.57 5.68
N GLY A 58 -4.33 -29.40 6.31
CA GLY A 58 -4.10 -29.20 7.74
C GLY A 58 -4.64 -27.84 8.24
N GLN A 59 -5.81 -27.88 8.87
CA GLN A 59 -6.38 -27.00 9.90
C GLN A 59 -6.21 -25.46 9.85
N LEU A 60 -7.36 -24.80 9.72
CA LEU A 60 -7.65 -23.44 10.20
C LEU A 60 -7.37 -23.33 11.71
N ASP A 61 -6.44 -22.44 12.12
CA ASP A 61 -6.45 -21.87 13.46
C ASP A 61 -5.88 -20.43 13.48
N SER A 62 -6.38 -19.66 14.42
CA SER A 62 -6.42 -18.21 14.54
C SER A 62 -5.07 -17.58 14.92
N ARG A 63 -4.19 -17.27 13.94
CA ARG A 63 -3.03 -16.36 14.13
C ARG A 63 -2.71 -15.58 12.86
N ARG A 64 -3.23 -14.36 12.73
CA ARG A 64 -3.20 -13.58 11.48
C ARG A 64 -2.54 -12.20 11.68
N VAL A 65 -1.20 -12.15 11.71
CA VAL A 65 -0.40 -10.92 11.44
C VAL A 65 0.92 -11.21 10.68
N GLU A 66 1.25 -12.46 10.33
CA GLU A 66 2.57 -12.81 9.73
C GLU A 66 2.59 -12.89 8.19
N LEU A 67 1.60 -12.36 7.48
CA LEU A 67 1.48 -12.60 6.04
C LEU A 67 2.47 -11.81 5.17
N VAL A 68 3.14 -10.77 5.72
CA VAL A 68 4.10 -9.96 4.96
C VAL A 68 5.55 -10.43 5.14
N SER A 69 5.86 -11.25 6.15
CA SER A 69 7.23 -11.74 6.39
C SER A 69 7.55 -13.01 5.60
N LEU A 70 6.59 -13.92 5.46
CA LEU A 70 6.76 -15.18 4.74
C LEU A 70 6.94 -15.01 3.22
N TYR A 71 6.49 -13.90 2.63
CA TYR A 71 6.71 -13.60 1.21
C TYR A 71 8.21 -13.45 0.87
N SER A 72 9.07 -13.03 1.82
CA SER A 72 10.51 -12.92 1.53
C SER A 72 11.26 -14.24 1.61
N GLN A 73 10.77 -15.21 2.39
CA GLN A 73 11.48 -16.49 2.58
C GLN A 73 11.04 -17.58 1.59
N THR A 74 9.80 -17.52 1.10
CA THR A 74 9.30 -18.50 0.11
C THR A 74 9.77 -18.17 -1.33
N PHE A 75 10.27 -16.96 -1.57
CA PHE A 75 10.61 -16.46 -2.91
C PHE A 75 11.91 -17.00 -3.51
N LEU A 76 12.74 -17.73 -2.75
CA LEU A 76 13.96 -18.35 -3.29
C LEU A 76 13.79 -19.80 -3.77
N SER A 77 12.62 -20.43 -3.60
CA SER A 77 12.50 -21.89 -3.82
C SER A 77 11.89 -22.34 -5.15
N CYS A 78 11.28 -21.46 -5.96
CA CYS A 78 10.61 -21.89 -7.19
C CYS A 78 11.45 -21.60 -8.45
N SER A 79 12.67 -22.16 -8.50
CA SER A 79 13.47 -22.26 -9.73
C SER A 79 13.16 -23.57 -10.44
N SER A 80 12.06 -23.61 -11.20
CA SER A 80 11.93 -24.60 -12.27
C SER A 80 12.69 -24.07 -13.48
N ALA A 81 13.93 -24.52 -13.63
CA ALA A 81 14.77 -24.27 -14.79
C ALA A 81 14.16 -24.93 -16.02
N VAL A 82 13.47 -24.13 -16.85
CA VAL A 82 13.20 -24.47 -18.24
C VAL A 82 14.18 -23.64 -19.07
N ASN A 83 14.97 -24.33 -19.90
CA ASN A 83 16.10 -23.81 -20.67
C ASN A 83 15.94 -22.36 -21.16
N GLY A 84 16.83 -21.46 -20.69
CA GLY A 84 17.18 -20.23 -21.43
C GLY A 84 16.58 -18.90 -20.96
N GLY A 85 15.98 -18.81 -19.77
CA GLY A 85 15.60 -17.52 -19.20
C GLY A 85 15.19 -17.64 -17.74
N LEU A 86 15.76 -16.81 -16.87
CA LEU A 86 15.30 -16.68 -15.49
C LEU A 86 13.89 -16.07 -15.53
N ILE A 87 12.84 -16.90 -15.45
CA ILE A 87 11.47 -16.41 -15.23
C ILE A 87 11.42 -16.00 -13.76
N VAL A 88 11.86 -14.78 -13.47
CA VAL A 88 11.51 -14.13 -12.21
C VAL A 88 10.01 -13.90 -12.30
N CYS A 89 9.21 -14.67 -11.55
CA CYS A 89 7.80 -14.32 -11.31
C CYS A 89 7.81 -13.03 -10.47
N ALA A 90 7.99 -11.90 -11.14
CA ALA A 90 7.94 -10.60 -10.52
C ALA A 90 6.50 -10.38 -10.05
N VAL A 91 6.31 -10.48 -8.74
CA VAL A 91 5.09 -10.01 -8.08
C VAL A 91 5.06 -8.50 -8.17
N LEU A 92 4.02 -7.95 -8.80
CA LEU A 92 3.82 -6.52 -8.91
C LEU A 92 2.81 -6.09 -7.86
N LEU A 93 3.27 -5.35 -6.85
CA LEU A 93 2.41 -4.78 -5.80
C LEU A 93 1.95 -3.38 -6.20
N VAL A 94 0.63 -3.23 -6.35
CA VAL A 94 -0.01 -1.98 -6.73
C VAL A 94 -0.92 -1.49 -5.59
N LEU A 95 -0.65 -0.30 -5.08
CA LEU A 95 -1.51 0.34 -4.10
C LEU A 95 -2.58 1.16 -4.82
N VAL A 96 -3.85 0.96 -4.43
CA VAL A 96 -5.00 1.70 -4.94
C VAL A 96 -5.68 2.44 -3.80
N LEU A 97 -5.77 3.76 -3.92
CA LEU A 97 -6.40 4.63 -2.91
C LEU A 97 -6.99 5.88 -3.55
N GLY A 98 -7.72 6.68 -2.78
CA GLY A 98 -8.14 8.02 -3.20
C GLY A 98 -9.18 8.59 -2.25
N ASP A 99 -9.83 9.68 -2.68
CA ASP A 99 -10.85 10.38 -1.91
C ASP A 99 -10.37 10.77 -0.49
N LEU A 100 -9.15 11.31 -0.40
CA LEU A 100 -8.53 11.70 0.87
C LEU A 100 -9.16 12.98 1.45
N HIS A 101 -9.46 13.96 0.58
CA HIS A 101 -9.98 15.29 0.92
C HIS A 101 -9.19 16.00 2.04
N ILE A 102 -7.86 16.01 1.94
CA ILE A 102 -6.99 16.70 2.90
C ILE A 102 -6.62 18.08 2.34
N PRO A 103 -6.90 19.20 3.03
CA PRO A 103 -7.35 19.32 4.42
C PRO A 103 -8.88 19.54 4.60
N HIS A 104 -9.66 19.61 3.52
CA HIS A 104 -11.05 20.09 3.58
C HIS A 104 -11.99 19.27 4.47
N ARG A 105 -11.84 17.94 4.49
CA ARG A 105 -12.73 17.03 5.24
C ARG A 105 -11.96 16.23 6.29
N CYS A 106 -10.71 15.90 6.00
CA CYS A 106 -9.86 15.11 6.87
C CYS A 106 -8.51 15.79 7.05
N ASN A 107 -7.91 15.61 8.22
CA ASN A 107 -6.58 16.12 8.52
C ASN A 107 -5.48 15.16 8.07
N THR A 108 -5.70 13.84 8.18
CA THR A 108 -4.66 12.86 7.94
C THR A 108 -5.20 11.43 7.77
N LEU A 109 -4.38 10.56 7.19
CA LEU A 109 -4.67 9.12 7.10
C LEU A 109 -4.63 8.46 8.50
N PRO A 110 -5.49 7.46 8.76
CA PRO A 110 -5.48 6.73 10.03
C PRO A 110 -4.11 6.15 10.38
N ALA A 111 -3.73 6.23 11.66
CA ALA A 111 -2.40 5.82 12.12
C ALA A 111 -2.10 4.34 11.82
N LYS A 112 -3.11 3.46 11.90
CA LYS A 112 -2.94 2.05 11.55
C LYS A 112 -2.60 1.85 10.07
N PHE A 113 -3.20 2.63 9.17
CA PHE A 113 -2.89 2.57 7.73
C PHE A 113 -1.48 3.07 7.44
N LYS A 114 -1.05 4.17 8.07
CA LYS A 114 0.33 4.66 7.95
C LYS A 114 1.38 3.63 8.39
N LYS A 115 1.08 2.81 9.39
CA LYS A 115 1.98 1.72 9.84
C LYS A 115 2.06 0.57 8.85
N LEU A 116 0.99 0.30 8.10
CA LEU A 116 0.95 -0.76 7.08
C LEU A 116 1.63 -0.34 5.77
N LEU A 117 1.49 0.93 5.42
CA LEU A 117 2.07 1.54 4.22
C LEU A 117 3.55 1.88 4.45
N VAL A 118 4.39 0.85 4.42
CA VAL A 118 5.85 0.98 4.58
C VAL A 118 6.52 1.22 3.22
N PRO A 119 7.45 2.20 3.11
CA PRO A 119 8.20 2.47 1.90
C PRO A 119 8.94 1.24 1.37
N GLY A 120 9.09 1.14 0.04
CA GLY A 120 9.94 0.13 -0.61
C GLY A 120 9.27 -1.22 -0.89
N LYS A 121 7.99 -1.39 -0.56
CA LYS A 121 7.21 -2.60 -0.91
C LYS A 121 6.30 -2.41 -2.12
N ILE A 122 5.82 -1.19 -2.33
CA ILE A 122 4.84 -0.86 -3.37
C ILE A 122 5.59 -0.36 -4.60
N GLN A 123 5.20 -0.86 -5.78
CA GLN A 123 5.85 -0.53 -7.04
C GLN A 123 5.08 0.56 -7.79
N HIS A 124 3.76 0.43 -7.85
CA HIS A 124 2.87 1.40 -8.50
C HIS A 124 1.80 1.88 -7.54
N ILE A 125 1.45 3.17 -7.63
CA ILE A 125 0.33 3.76 -6.90
C ILE A 125 -0.70 4.28 -7.89
N LEU A 126 -1.92 3.78 -7.80
CA LEU A 126 -3.07 4.24 -8.57
C LEU A 126 -4.00 5.02 -7.64
N CYS A 127 -4.07 6.32 -7.86
CA CYS A 127 -4.87 7.23 -7.04
C CYS A 127 -6.07 7.74 -7.83
N THR A 128 -7.29 7.52 -7.31
CA THR A 128 -8.53 7.99 -7.95
C THR A 128 -8.73 9.51 -7.87
N GLY A 129 -7.87 10.24 -7.15
CA GLY A 129 -7.91 11.70 -7.03
C GLY A 129 -8.45 12.15 -5.68
N ASN A 130 -8.86 13.42 -5.61
CA ASN A 130 -9.32 14.10 -4.40
C ASN A 130 -8.26 14.10 -3.28
N LEU A 131 -7.03 14.40 -3.68
CA LEU A 131 -5.92 14.70 -2.77
C LEU A 131 -6.02 16.14 -2.26
N CYS A 132 -6.61 17.03 -3.07
CA CYS A 132 -6.81 18.47 -2.89
C CYS A 132 -5.52 19.31 -2.84
N THR A 133 -4.44 18.82 -2.23
CA THR A 133 -3.21 19.58 -1.99
C THR A 133 -1.95 18.90 -2.51
N LYS A 134 -0.95 19.72 -2.86
CA LYS A 134 0.38 19.24 -3.28
C LYS A 134 1.10 18.47 -2.18
N GLU A 135 0.87 18.80 -0.91
CA GLU A 135 1.46 18.10 0.23
C GLU A 135 1.08 16.61 0.26
N SER A 136 -0.19 16.31 -0.02
CA SER A 136 -0.68 14.94 -0.14
C SER A 136 -0.03 14.20 -1.31
N TYR A 137 0.18 14.89 -2.45
CA TYR A 137 0.93 14.35 -3.59
C TYR A 137 2.38 14.03 -3.23
N ASP A 138 3.08 14.98 -2.60
CA ASP A 138 4.48 14.84 -2.20
C ASP A 138 4.65 13.71 -1.17
N TYR A 139 3.67 13.52 -0.28
CA TYR A 139 3.60 12.36 0.63
C TYR A 139 3.54 11.04 -0.15
N LEU A 140 2.64 10.89 -1.13
CA LEU A 140 2.54 9.65 -1.92
C LEU A 140 3.83 9.37 -2.71
N LYS A 141 4.42 10.41 -3.32
CA LYS A 141 5.60 10.28 -4.16
C LYS A 141 6.88 10.01 -3.36
N THR A 142 7.05 10.68 -2.22
CA THR A 142 8.29 10.56 -1.43
C THR A 142 8.25 9.36 -0.49
N TRP A 143 7.07 9.02 0.03
CA TRP A 143 6.94 8.05 1.12
C TRP A 143 6.62 6.63 0.64
N LEU A 144 5.94 6.46 -0.50
CA LEU A 144 5.37 5.15 -0.85
C LEU A 144 6.04 4.51 -2.07
N ALA A 145 6.04 5.20 -3.23
CA ALA A 145 6.60 4.65 -4.46
C ALA A 145 7.05 5.76 -5.43
N GLY A 146 8.04 5.44 -6.26
CA GLY A 146 8.52 6.34 -7.31
C GLY A 146 7.54 6.51 -8.47
N ASP A 147 6.68 5.50 -8.72
CA ASP A 147 5.70 5.52 -9.82
C ASP A 147 4.27 5.76 -9.30
N VAL A 148 3.84 7.02 -9.37
CA VAL A 148 2.55 7.48 -8.89
C VAL A 148 1.70 7.93 -10.06
N HIS A 149 0.48 7.40 -10.13
CA HIS A 149 -0.51 7.73 -11.14
C HIS A 149 -1.75 8.29 -10.45
N ILE A 150 -2.08 9.53 -10.77
CA ILE A 150 -3.23 10.24 -10.22
C ILE A 150 -4.11 10.67 -11.38
N VAL A 151 -5.41 10.57 -11.17
CA VAL A 151 -6.42 11.20 -12.00
C VAL A 151 -7.09 12.33 -11.25
N ARG A 152 -7.70 13.24 -12.01
CA ARG A 152 -8.30 14.46 -11.46
C ARG A 152 -9.62 14.16 -10.76
N GLY A 153 -9.65 14.46 -9.46
CA GLY A 153 -10.86 14.56 -8.67
C GLY A 153 -11.61 15.88 -8.90
N ASP A 154 -12.87 15.91 -8.49
CA ASP A 154 -13.73 17.10 -8.56
C ASP A 154 -13.28 18.22 -7.60
N PHE A 155 -12.60 17.86 -6.50
CA PHE A 155 -12.03 18.79 -5.53
C PHE A 155 -10.50 18.94 -5.64
N ASP A 156 -9.86 18.42 -6.68
CA ASP A 156 -8.42 18.64 -6.89
C ASP A 156 -8.15 20.03 -7.49
N GLU A 157 -7.35 20.83 -6.79
CA GLU A 157 -6.92 22.16 -7.24
C GLU A 157 -5.98 22.09 -8.45
N ASN A 158 -5.23 21.00 -8.58
CA ASN A 158 -4.23 20.84 -9.63
C ASN A 158 -4.90 20.40 -10.95
N LEU A 159 -5.01 21.36 -11.87
CA LEU A 159 -5.59 21.15 -13.20
C LEU A 159 -4.71 20.33 -14.16
N ASN A 160 -3.47 20.02 -13.78
CA ASN A 160 -2.57 19.24 -14.63
C ASN A 160 -2.82 17.74 -14.57
N TYR A 161 -3.66 17.26 -13.64
CA TYR A 161 -4.00 15.85 -13.56
C TYR A 161 -4.94 15.45 -14.70
N PRO A 162 -4.69 14.30 -15.36
CA PRO A 162 -5.59 13.82 -16.40
C PRO A 162 -6.91 13.33 -15.79
N GLU A 163 -8.02 13.52 -16.51
CA GLU A 163 -9.34 13.04 -16.08
C GLU A 163 -9.43 11.51 -16.02
N GLN A 164 -8.74 10.85 -16.95
CA GLN A 164 -8.66 9.41 -17.08
C GLN A 164 -7.25 8.99 -17.43
N LYS A 165 -6.82 7.82 -16.96
CA LYS A 165 -5.51 7.28 -17.28
C LYS A 165 -5.59 5.78 -17.46
N VAL A 166 -4.84 5.25 -18.43
CA VAL A 166 -4.69 3.81 -18.63
C VAL A 166 -3.24 3.44 -18.36
N VAL A 167 -3.05 2.44 -17.52
CA VAL A 167 -1.74 1.96 -17.07
C VAL A 167 -1.69 0.46 -17.29
N THR A 168 -0.60 -0.04 -17.86
CA THR A 168 -0.39 -1.48 -18.04
C THR A 168 0.54 -1.98 -16.94
N VAL A 169 0.06 -2.93 -16.13
CA VAL A 169 0.84 -3.57 -15.07
C VAL A 169 0.80 -5.08 -15.30
N GLY A 170 1.95 -5.67 -15.63
CA GLY A 170 2.02 -7.07 -16.04
C GLY A 170 1.20 -7.32 -17.31
N GLN A 171 0.26 -8.28 -17.26
CA GLN A 171 -0.64 -8.60 -18.39
C GLN A 171 -2.01 -7.89 -18.32
N PHE A 172 -2.20 -7.04 -17.30
CA PHE A 172 -3.46 -6.34 -17.07
C PHE A 172 -3.35 -4.90 -17.54
N LYS A 173 -4.35 -4.47 -18.30
CA LYS A 173 -4.55 -3.07 -18.65
C LYS A 173 -5.54 -2.47 -17.65
N ILE A 174 -5.11 -1.48 -16.90
CA ILE A 174 -5.84 -0.89 -15.77
C ILE A 174 -6.28 0.51 -16.15
N GLY A 175 -7.59 0.75 -16.18
CA GLY A 175 -8.18 2.07 -16.32
C GLY A 175 -8.35 2.73 -14.95
N LEU A 176 -8.05 4.01 -14.87
CA LEU A 176 -8.18 4.82 -13.68
C LEU A 176 -9.02 6.05 -14.01
N ILE A 177 -10.04 6.31 -13.21
CA ILE A 177 -10.93 7.47 -13.30
C ILE A 177 -11.39 7.85 -11.90
N HIS A 178 -11.69 9.13 -11.67
CA HIS A 178 -12.24 9.55 -10.38
C HIS A 178 -13.66 9.03 -10.15
N GLY A 179 -14.54 9.08 -11.15
CA GLY A 179 -15.90 8.52 -11.06
C GLY A 179 -17.00 9.57 -11.02
N HIS A 180 -16.69 10.84 -10.72
CA HIS A 180 -17.66 11.95 -10.78
C HIS A 180 -18.24 12.18 -12.18
N GLN A 181 -17.52 11.75 -13.22
CA GLN A 181 -17.94 11.83 -14.61
C GLN A 181 -18.95 10.73 -15.00
N VAL A 182 -19.09 9.69 -14.17
CA VAL A 182 -19.97 8.55 -14.43
C VAL A 182 -21.36 8.87 -13.91
N ILE A 183 -22.34 9.00 -14.80
CA ILE A 183 -23.72 9.33 -14.43
C ILE A 183 -24.63 8.18 -14.89
N PRO A 184 -25.48 7.59 -14.02
CA PRO A 184 -25.56 7.79 -12.58
C PRO A 184 -24.31 7.32 -11.82
N TRP A 185 -24.06 7.89 -10.62
CA TRP A 185 -22.87 7.56 -9.83
C TRP A 185 -22.87 6.09 -9.41
N GLY A 186 -21.79 5.38 -9.72
CA GLY A 186 -21.66 3.94 -9.42
C GLY A 186 -22.57 3.04 -10.26
N ASP A 187 -23.18 3.55 -11.33
CA ASP A 187 -24.02 2.70 -12.20
C ASP A 187 -23.17 1.70 -13.00
N MET A 188 -23.61 0.45 -12.95
CA MET A 188 -22.94 -0.68 -13.57
C MET A 188 -22.86 -0.58 -15.09
N ALA A 189 -23.93 -0.12 -15.74
CA ALA A 189 -23.96 0.00 -17.19
C ALA A 189 -23.04 1.12 -17.66
N SER A 190 -23.03 2.26 -16.97
CA SER A 190 -22.14 3.39 -17.26
C SER A 190 -20.66 3.03 -17.03
N LEU A 191 -20.33 2.31 -15.95
CA LEU A 191 -18.97 1.81 -15.73
C LEU A 191 -18.55 0.81 -16.81
N ALA A 192 -19.45 -0.11 -17.22
CA ALA A 192 -19.16 -1.07 -18.27
C ALA A 192 -19.01 -0.41 -19.66
N LEU A 193 -19.71 0.70 -19.93
CA LEU A 193 -19.50 1.50 -21.13
C LEU A 193 -18.07 2.09 -21.15
N LEU A 194 -17.65 2.69 -20.03
CA LEU A 194 -16.32 3.29 -19.89
C LEU A 194 -15.20 2.26 -19.97
N GLN A 195 -15.38 1.09 -19.35
CA GLN A 195 -14.43 -0.01 -19.45
C GLN A 195 -14.21 -0.41 -20.91
N ARG A 196 -15.28 -0.54 -21.71
CA ARG A 196 -15.19 -0.85 -23.14
C ARG A 196 -14.55 0.27 -23.96
N GLN A 197 -14.87 1.53 -23.63
CA GLN A 197 -14.28 2.69 -24.29
C GLN A 197 -12.77 2.79 -24.07
N LEU A 198 -12.29 2.47 -22.87
CA LEU A 198 -10.87 2.48 -22.52
C LEU A 198 -10.15 1.17 -22.91
N ASP A 199 -10.91 0.13 -23.22
CA ASP A 199 -10.42 -1.22 -23.51
C ASP A 199 -9.48 -1.72 -22.40
N VAL A 200 -10.00 -1.80 -21.17
CA VAL A 200 -9.21 -2.17 -19.97
C VAL A 200 -9.70 -3.48 -19.35
N ASP A 201 -8.82 -4.24 -18.72
CA ASP A 201 -9.19 -5.46 -18.00
C ASP A 201 -9.74 -5.15 -16.61
N ILE A 202 -9.16 -4.13 -15.97
CA ILE A 202 -9.53 -3.67 -14.64
C ILE A 202 -9.91 -2.19 -14.73
N LEU A 203 -11.10 -1.81 -14.27
CA LEU A 203 -11.51 -0.42 -14.14
C LEU A 203 -11.52 -0.01 -12.67
N ILE A 204 -10.74 1.02 -12.34
CA ILE A 204 -10.67 1.61 -11.01
C ILE A 204 -11.40 2.95 -11.02
N SER A 205 -12.41 3.08 -10.17
CA SER A 205 -13.20 4.29 -9.97
C SER A 205 -13.33 4.64 -8.49
N GLY A 206 -13.55 5.91 -8.15
CA GLY A 206 -13.76 6.39 -6.78
C GLY A 206 -15.12 7.08 -6.62
N HIS A 207 -15.12 8.25 -5.98
CA HIS A 207 -16.25 9.19 -5.84
C HIS A 207 -17.42 8.72 -4.93
N THR A 208 -17.78 7.45 -4.94
CA THR A 208 -18.84 6.92 -4.06
C THR A 208 -18.41 6.84 -2.60
N HIS A 209 -17.09 6.86 -2.32
CA HIS A 209 -16.46 6.63 -1.03
C HIS A 209 -16.80 5.26 -0.40
N LYS A 210 -17.36 4.34 -1.19
CA LYS A 210 -17.71 3.00 -0.77
C LYS A 210 -16.82 2.00 -1.48
N PHE A 211 -16.16 1.15 -0.70
CA PHE A 211 -15.37 0.06 -1.27
C PHE A 211 -16.30 -0.91 -2.02
N GLU A 212 -15.94 -1.22 -3.27
CA GLU A 212 -16.59 -2.24 -4.09
C GLU A 212 -15.53 -2.95 -4.92
N ALA A 213 -15.60 -4.28 -4.99
CA ALA A 213 -14.77 -5.03 -5.93
C ALA A 213 -15.56 -6.25 -6.42
N PHE A 214 -15.81 -6.30 -7.72
CA PHE A 214 -16.62 -7.34 -8.32
C PHE A 214 -16.21 -7.58 -9.77
N GLU A 215 -16.56 -8.75 -10.28
CA GLU A 215 -16.38 -9.12 -11.68
C GLU A 215 -17.71 -8.95 -12.41
N ASN A 216 -17.67 -8.31 -13.58
CA ASN A 216 -18.82 -8.21 -14.48
C ASN A 216 -18.35 -8.36 -15.93
N GLU A 217 -19.02 -9.22 -16.69
CA GLU A 217 -18.67 -9.52 -18.10
C GLU A 217 -17.18 -9.86 -18.31
N ASN A 218 -16.62 -10.71 -17.45
CA ASN A 218 -15.20 -11.11 -17.47
C ASN A 218 -14.22 -9.94 -17.25
N LYS A 219 -14.68 -8.80 -16.76
CA LYS A 219 -13.88 -7.62 -16.43
C LYS A 219 -13.99 -7.31 -14.96
N PHE A 220 -12.94 -6.73 -14.39
CA PHE A 220 -12.86 -6.49 -12.95
C PHE A 220 -13.04 -5.01 -12.66
N TYR A 221 -13.90 -4.69 -11.69
CA TYR A 221 -14.20 -3.33 -11.29
C TYR A 221 -13.80 -3.17 -9.83
N ILE A 222 -13.08 -2.08 -9.54
CA ILE A 222 -12.58 -1.79 -8.20
C ILE A 222 -12.93 -0.36 -7.84
N ASN A 223 -13.46 -0.17 -6.65
CA ASN A 223 -13.54 1.08 -5.97
C ASN A 223 -12.81 0.95 -4.63
N PRO A 224 -11.70 1.68 -4.40
CA PRO A 224 -10.95 1.57 -3.16
C PRO A 224 -11.69 2.19 -1.96
N GLY A 225 -12.75 2.97 -2.20
CA GLY A 225 -13.37 3.82 -1.19
C GLY A 225 -12.49 5.01 -0.81
N SER A 226 -12.82 5.66 0.32
CA SER A 226 -12.03 6.78 0.84
C SER A 226 -10.98 6.30 1.84
N ALA A 227 -9.71 6.59 1.59
CA ALA A 227 -8.61 6.18 2.48
C ALA A 227 -8.64 6.85 3.85
N THR A 228 -9.27 8.02 3.95
CA THR A 228 -9.43 8.79 5.19
C THR A 228 -10.80 8.60 5.84
N GLY A 229 -11.77 8.00 5.13
CA GLY A 229 -13.17 7.98 5.54
C GLY A 229 -13.84 9.34 5.41
N ALA A 230 -13.43 10.16 4.43
CA ALA A 230 -13.98 11.49 4.21
C ALA A 230 -15.49 11.42 3.96
N TYR A 231 -16.24 12.39 4.49
CA TYR A 231 -17.68 12.53 4.28
C TYR A 231 -18.05 12.52 2.78
N ASN A 232 -19.18 11.91 2.41
CA ASN A 232 -19.80 12.01 1.09
C ASN A 232 -21.28 12.42 1.26
N ALA A 233 -21.84 13.15 0.31
CA ALA A 233 -23.23 13.60 0.36
C ALA A 233 -24.24 12.44 0.35
N LEU A 234 -23.89 11.31 -0.27
CA LEU A 234 -24.78 10.15 -0.38
C LEU A 234 -24.67 9.15 0.77
N GLU A 235 -23.52 9.10 1.46
CA GLU A 235 -23.23 8.07 2.45
C GLU A 235 -22.75 8.71 3.76
N ARG A 236 -23.40 8.34 4.88
CA ARG A 236 -23.12 8.93 6.19
C ARG A 236 -22.07 8.16 6.97
N ASN A 237 -22.00 6.84 6.77
CA ASN A 237 -21.11 5.95 7.52
C ASN A 237 -20.02 5.43 6.60
N ILE A 238 -18.98 6.23 6.42
CA ILE A 238 -17.88 5.91 5.53
C ILE A 238 -16.77 5.25 6.34
N ILE A 239 -16.46 4.02 5.96
CA ILE A 239 -15.38 3.23 6.55
C ILE A 239 -14.10 3.58 5.79
N PRO A 240 -13.02 4.05 6.46
CA PRO A 240 -11.75 4.27 5.80
C PRO A 240 -11.26 2.98 5.15
N SER A 241 -10.96 3.03 3.86
CA SER A 241 -10.53 1.85 3.11
C SER A 241 -9.51 2.15 2.03
N PHE A 242 -8.66 1.17 1.75
CA PHE A 242 -7.79 1.17 0.58
C PHE A 242 -7.60 -0.26 0.07
N VAL A 243 -7.07 -0.37 -1.14
CA VAL A 243 -6.89 -1.65 -1.82
C VAL A 243 -5.41 -1.85 -2.16
N LEU A 244 -4.93 -3.07 -1.99
CA LEU A 244 -3.62 -3.51 -2.45
C LEU A 244 -3.81 -4.66 -3.42
N MET A 245 -3.31 -4.52 -4.63
CA MET A 245 -3.34 -5.57 -5.64
C MET A 245 -1.97 -6.25 -5.73
N ASP A 246 -1.99 -7.57 -5.70
CA ASP A 246 -0.86 -8.44 -6.01
C ASP A 246 -1.12 -9.05 -7.40
N ILE A 247 -0.41 -8.53 -8.40
CA ILE A 247 -0.53 -8.96 -9.79
C ILE A 247 0.57 -9.96 -10.10
N GLN A 248 0.16 -11.18 -10.47
CA GLN A 248 1.05 -12.28 -10.85
C GLN A 248 0.58 -12.90 -12.16
N ALA A 249 1.37 -12.73 -13.22
CA ALA A 249 1.05 -13.22 -14.55
C ALA A 249 -0.37 -12.80 -15.02
N SER A 250 -1.32 -13.74 -15.03
CA SER A 250 -2.72 -13.53 -15.44
C SER A 250 -3.73 -13.56 -14.27
N THR A 251 -3.24 -13.52 -13.03
CA THR A 251 -4.08 -13.51 -11.81
C THR A 251 -3.80 -12.24 -11.01
N VAL A 252 -4.84 -11.63 -10.47
CA VAL A 252 -4.75 -10.52 -9.52
C VAL A 252 -5.43 -10.91 -8.21
N VAL A 253 -4.69 -10.76 -7.12
CA VAL A 253 -5.22 -10.92 -5.78
C VAL A 253 -5.39 -9.53 -5.18
N THR A 254 -6.62 -9.17 -4.89
CA THR A 254 -7.01 -7.87 -4.35
C THR A 254 -7.23 -7.98 -2.86
N TYR A 255 -6.40 -7.31 -2.08
CA TYR A 255 -6.51 -7.19 -0.63
C TYR A 255 -7.17 -5.86 -0.28
N VAL A 256 -8.22 -5.94 0.51
CA VAL A 256 -9.02 -4.78 0.90
C VAL A 256 -8.77 -4.54 2.38
N TYR A 257 -8.30 -3.35 2.72
CA TYR A 257 -8.07 -2.95 4.09
C TYR A 257 -9.16 -1.97 4.50
N GLN A 258 -9.89 -2.30 5.55
CA GLN A 258 -10.97 -1.48 6.10
C GLN A 258 -10.70 -1.21 7.57
N LEU A 259 -10.92 0.03 8.02
CA LEU A 259 -10.80 0.40 9.43
C LEU A 259 -12.18 0.43 10.09
N ILE A 260 -12.52 -0.64 10.80
CA ILE A 260 -13.81 -0.75 11.49
C ILE A 260 -13.60 -0.50 12.97
N GLY A 261 -14.07 0.65 13.45
CA GLY A 261 -13.74 1.13 14.79
C GLY A 261 -12.24 1.40 14.87
N ASP A 262 -11.56 0.71 15.78
CA ASP A 262 -10.11 0.76 15.84
C ASP A 262 -9.44 -0.34 15.01
N ASP A 263 -10.10 -1.41 14.59
CA ASP A 263 -9.42 -2.58 14.02
C ASP A 263 -9.34 -2.58 12.49
N VAL A 264 -8.21 -3.07 11.97
CA VAL A 264 -8.01 -3.23 10.53
C VAL A 264 -8.50 -4.61 10.12
N LYS A 265 -9.61 -4.64 9.38
CA LYS A 265 -10.12 -5.84 8.74
C LYS A 265 -9.51 -5.96 7.35
N VAL A 266 -9.13 -7.19 6.97
CA VAL A 266 -8.57 -7.49 5.65
C VAL A 266 -9.43 -8.54 4.95
N GLU A 267 -9.88 -8.22 3.75
CA GLU A 267 -10.58 -9.14 2.85
C GLU A 267 -9.72 -9.44 1.62
N ARG A 268 -9.84 -10.66 1.07
CA ARG A 268 -9.07 -11.12 -0.09
C ARG A 268 -10.04 -11.54 -1.18
N ILE A 269 -9.88 -10.94 -2.36
CA ILE A 269 -10.66 -11.24 -3.56
C ILE A 269 -9.67 -11.64 -4.66
N GLU A 270 -10.02 -12.62 -5.48
CA GLU A 270 -9.15 -13.12 -6.54
C GLU A 270 -9.88 -13.01 -7.87
N TYR A 271 -9.20 -12.44 -8.87
CA TYR A 271 -9.68 -12.36 -10.24
C TYR A 271 -8.61 -12.94 -11.17
N LYS A 272 -9.05 -13.75 -12.13
CA LYS A 272 -8.17 -14.37 -13.11
C LYS A 272 -8.64 -13.96 -14.49
N LYS A 273 -7.72 -13.45 -15.30
CA LYS A 273 -7.99 -13.11 -16.69
C LYS A 273 -8.30 -14.40 -17.45
N SER A 274 -9.48 -14.44 -18.07
CA SER A 274 -9.96 -15.54 -18.93
C SER A 274 -9.27 -15.53 -20.29
#